data_AF-A0A336N6L9-F1
#
_entry.id   AF-A0A336N6L9-F1
#
_cell.length_a   1.000
_cell.length_b   1.000
_cell.length_c   1.000
_cell.angle_alpha   90.00
_cell.angle_beta   90.00
_cell.angle_gamma   90.00
#
_symmetry.space_group_name_H-M   'P 1'
#
loop_
_entity.id
_entity.type
_entity.pdbx_description
1 polymer ?
#
loop_
_entity_poly.entity_id
_entity_poly.type
_entity_poly.pdbx_seq_one_letter_code
_entity_poly.pdbx_strand_id
1 'polypeptide(L)'
;MWEINNVNHRLNPIKIHNGNSHDGVNYYDAIDSSPIAEKFKDKIIYLGQNAVAIAFINEKDFIAIGKTYINEDNYNVIPLYVVGDNLIKDFLEIDNSPTISTNYYQRNLSVSSSPKAHILVTGQATGGGINVYKYHPEKMELEKIWVAD
;
A
#
# COMPACT_ATOMS: atom_id res chain seq x y z
N MET A 1 -7.18 -19.50 1.25
CA MET A 1 -7.10 -20.61 0.27
C MET A 1 -7.75 -20.15 -1.03
N TRP A 2 -7.05 -20.25 -2.17
CA TRP A 2 -7.51 -19.76 -3.48
C TRP A 2 -8.47 -20.76 -4.12
N GLU A 3 -9.67 -20.33 -4.52
CA GLU A 3 -10.67 -21.19 -5.19
C GLU A 3 -11.13 -20.55 -6.52
N ILE A 4 -11.10 -21.34 -7.59
CA ILE A 4 -11.30 -20.89 -8.98
C ILE A 4 -12.78 -20.76 -9.39
N ASN A 5 -13.68 -21.38 -8.62
CA ASN A 5 -15.09 -21.58 -8.98
C ASN A 5 -16.04 -20.47 -8.50
N ASN A 6 -15.61 -19.59 -7.60
CA ASN A 6 -16.43 -18.50 -7.09
C ASN A 6 -15.82 -17.14 -7.43
N VAL A 7 -16.31 -16.53 -8.51
CA VAL A 7 -15.82 -15.24 -9.02
C VAL A 7 -16.02 -14.10 -8.01
N ASN A 8 -16.99 -14.22 -7.10
CA ASN A 8 -17.19 -13.23 -6.02
C ASN A 8 -16.06 -13.25 -4.98
N HIS A 9 -15.34 -14.37 -4.85
CA HIS A 9 -14.12 -14.43 -4.03
C HIS A 9 -12.91 -13.78 -4.73
N ARG A 10 -12.98 -13.50 -6.04
CA ARG A 10 -11.96 -12.71 -6.75
C ARG A 10 -12.07 -11.21 -6.45
N LEU A 11 -13.25 -10.75 -6.02
CA LEU A 11 -13.50 -9.37 -5.62
C LEU A 11 -13.30 -9.14 -4.11
N ASN A 12 -13.25 -10.20 -3.31
CA ASN A 12 -13.12 -10.13 -1.85
C ASN A 12 -11.71 -10.00 -1.24
N PRO A 13 -10.56 -10.10 -1.95
CA PRO A 13 -9.30 -9.67 -1.34
C PRO A 13 -9.22 -8.14 -1.23
N ILE A 14 -10.08 -7.43 -1.99
CA ILE A 14 -10.12 -5.96 -2.10
C ILE A 14 -11.58 -5.46 -1.93
N LYS A 15 -12.40 -6.18 -1.17
CA LYS A 15 -13.53 -5.56 -0.46
C LYS A 15 -13.09 -5.37 0.98
N ILE A 16 -12.14 -4.47 1.17
CA ILE A 16 -12.00 -3.78 2.45
C ILE A 16 -13.33 -3.06 2.60
N HIS A 17 -14.14 -3.59 3.51
CA HIS A 17 -15.56 -3.33 3.69
C HIS A 17 -15.87 -1.86 3.34
N ASN A 18 -16.59 -1.63 2.23
CA ASN A 18 -17.38 -0.40 2.11
C ASN A 18 -18.12 -0.28 3.45
N GLY A 19 -18.00 0.89 4.09
CA GLY A 19 -18.47 1.16 5.46
C GLY A 19 -19.98 1.02 5.66
N ASN A 20 -20.51 -0.16 5.43
CA ASN A 20 -21.84 -0.61 5.78
C ASN A 20 -21.66 -1.88 6.61
N SER A 21 -21.48 -1.65 7.91
CA SER A 21 -21.62 -2.59 8.99
C SER A 21 -22.65 -3.69 8.70
N HIS A 22 -22.20 -4.94 8.65
CA HIS A 22 -23.10 -6.08 8.90
C HIS A 22 -22.81 -6.82 10.21
N ASP A 23 -21.76 -6.44 10.95
CA ASP A 23 -21.43 -7.05 12.26
C ASP A 23 -20.98 -6.03 13.32
N GLY A 24 -21.31 -4.74 13.15
CA GLY A 24 -21.17 -3.74 14.23
C GLY A 24 -19.74 -3.34 14.63
N VAL A 25 -18.70 -3.81 13.93
CA VAL A 25 -17.32 -3.36 14.15
C VAL A 25 -16.85 -2.63 12.89
N ASN A 26 -16.67 -1.31 12.96
CA ASN A 26 -16.03 -0.58 11.88
C ASN A 26 -14.55 -0.99 11.85
N TYR A 27 -14.00 -1.26 10.67
CA TYR A 27 -12.57 -1.55 10.51
C TYR A 27 -11.69 -0.39 11.01
N TYR A 28 -12.22 0.83 10.97
CA TYR A 28 -11.64 2.01 11.60
C TYR A 28 -11.48 1.84 13.13
N ASP A 29 -12.46 1.26 13.82
CA ASP A 29 -12.42 0.99 15.27
C ASP A 29 -11.40 -0.12 15.62
N ALA A 30 -11.19 -1.08 14.72
CA ALA A 30 -10.21 -2.16 14.87
C ALA A 30 -8.76 -1.70 14.66
N ILE A 31 -8.55 -0.67 13.84
CA ILE A 31 -7.24 0.00 13.72
C ILE A 31 -7.00 0.88 14.93
N ASP A 32 -7.98 1.70 15.34
CA ASP A 32 -7.89 2.59 16.51
C ASP A 32 -7.56 1.87 17.83
N SER A 33 -7.90 0.57 17.92
CA SER A 33 -7.62 -0.28 19.09
C SER A 33 -6.37 -1.16 18.97
N SER A 34 -5.63 -1.07 17.85
CA SER A 34 -4.41 -1.84 17.60
C SER A 34 -3.14 -1.03 17.99
N PRO A 35 -2.06 -1.65 18.49
CA PRO A 35 -0.77 -0.99 18.73
C PRO A 35 -0.21 -0.24 17.50
N ILE A 36 -0.67 -0.61 16.30
CA ILE A 36 -0.35 0.02 15.02
C ILE A 36 -0.85 1.48 14.97
N ALA A 37 -2.01 1.80 15.58
CA ALA A 37 -2.57 3.15 15.53
C ALA A 37 -1.70 4.18 16.27
N GLU A 38 -1.01 3.80 17.35
CA GLU A 38 -0.26 4.78 18.14
C GLU A 38 1.00 5.29 17.42
N LYS A 39 1.67 4.43 16.64
CA LYS A 39 2.83 4.81 15.81
C LYS A 39 2.46 5.75 14.66
N PHE A 40 1.24 5.63 14.13
CA PHE A 40 0.80 6.34 12.92
C PHE A 40 -0.30 7.39 13.17
N LYS A 41 -0.57 7.73 14.43
CA LYS A 41 -1.67 8.64 14.83
C LYS A 41 -1.67 10.01 14.11
N ASP A 42 -0.49 10.52 13.75
CA ASP A 42 -0.32 11.82 13.08
C ASP A 42 -0.08 11.69 11.57
N LYS A 43 -0.37 10.51 10.99
CA LYS A 43 -0.06 10.15 9.59
C LYS A 43 -1.35 9.91 8.79
N ILE A 44 -1.29 10.11 7.48
CA ILE A 44 -2.40 9.81 6.58
C ILE A 44 -2.24 8.36 6.11
N ILE A 45 -3.14 7.50 6.60
CA ILE A 45 -3.10 6.06 6.34
C ILE A 45 -3.96 5.73 5.13
N TYR A 46 -3.34 5.09 4.14
CA TYR A 46 -4.07 4.40 3.08
C TYR A 46 -4.46 3.01 3.55
N LEU A 47 -5.74 2.66 3.37
CA LEU A 47 -6.26 1.37 3.84
C LEU A 47 -6.25 0.27 2.80
N GLY A 48 -5.73 0.47 1.58
CA GLY A 48 -5.73 -0.57 0.53
C GLY A 48 -6.97 -0.59 -0.37
N GLN A 49 -7.95 0.31 -0.15
CA GLN A 49 -9.14 0.43 -0.98
C GLN A 49 -8.82 1.10 -2.33
N ASN A 50 -9.31 0.56 -3.44
CA ASN A 50 -9.08 1.11 -4.78
C ASN A 50 -7.59 1.28 -5.13
N ALA A 51 -6.81 0.21 -4.96
CA ALA A 51 -5.38 0.21 -5.29
C ALA A 51 -5.17 0.51 -6.78
N VAL A 52 -4.21 1.40 -7.07
CA VAL A 52 -3.74 1.67 -8.43
C VAL A 52 -2.69 0.64 -8.83
N ALA A 53 -1.83 0.23 -7.90
CA ALA A 53 -0.81 -0.78 -8.15
C ALA A 53 -0.65 -1.73 -6.95
N ILE A 54 -0.22 -2.95 -7.24
CA ILE A 54 0.23 -3.93 -6.25
C ILE A 54 1.69 -4.23 -6.55
N ALA A 55 2.55 -4.14 -5.52
CA ALA A 55 3.98 -4.39 -5.67
C ALA A 55 4.48 -5.38 -4.62
N PHE A 56 5.15 -6.43 -5.08
CA PHE A 56 5.84 -7.37 -4.20
C PHE A 56 7.17 -6.77 -3.74
N ILE A 57 7.39 -6.67 -2.43
CA ILE A 57 8.61 -6.10 -1.84
C ILE A 57 9.54 -7.18 -1.29
N ASN A 58 9.03 -8.41 -1.14
CA ASN A 58 9.81 -9.64 -1.07
C ASN A 58 8.99 -10.80 -1.69
N GLU A 59 9.45 -12.05 -1.54
CA GLU A 59 8.80 -13.22 -2.16
C GLU A 59 7.36 -13.47 -1.70
N LYS A 60 6.98 -13.00 -0.50
CA LYS A 60 5.68 -13.28 0.11
C LYS A 60 4.91 -12.02 0.48
N ASP A 61 5.59 -10.93 0.72
CA ASP A 61 5.03 -9.67 1.19
C ASP A 61 4.83 -8.71 0.03
N PHE A 62 3.66 -8.10 0.00
CA PHE A 62 3.27 -7.12 -1.01
C PHE A 62 2.54 -5.94 -0.39
N ILE A 63 2.55 -4.83 -1.10
CA ILE A 63 1.87 -3.59 -0.73
C ILE A 63 0.82 -3.23 -1.77
N ALA A 64 -0.25 -2.59 -1.31
CA ALA A 64 -1.22 -1.91 -2.17
C ALA A 64 -0.90 -0.42 -2.20
N ILE A 65 -0.69 0.13 -3.40
CA ILE A 65 -0.42 1.55 -3.61
C ILE A 65 -1.69 2.22 -4.12
N GLY A 66 -2.19 3.18 -3.35
CA GLY A 66 -3.42 3.91 -3.63
C GLY A 66 -3.25 5.06 -4.61
N LYS A 67 -4.39 5.65 -4.98
CA LYS A 67 -4.43 6.86 -5.78
C LYS A 67 -3.82 8.04 -5.03
N THR A 68 -2.97 8.81 -5.70
CA THR A 68 -2.41 10.06 -5.19
C THR A 68 -3.07 11.29 -5.82
N TYR A 69 -2.93 12.44 -5.20
CA TYR A 69 -3.47 13.72 -5.64
C TYR A 69 -2.34 14.76 -5.74
N ILE A 70 -2.34 15.54 -6.81
CA ILE A 70 -1.31 16.57 -7.04
C ILE A 70 -1.71 17.82 -6.27
N ASN A 71 -0.78 18.42 -5.52
CA ASN A 71 -0.99 19.60 -4.65
C ASN A 71 -1.92 19.36 -3.45
N GLU A 72 -2.03 18.11 -3.00
CA GLU A 72 -2.78 17.74 -1.79
C GLU A 72 -1.91 16.88 -0.87
N ASP A 73 -2.29 16.81 0.41
CA ASP A 73 -1.67 15.89 1.35
C ASP A 73 -2.03 14.46 0.97
N ASN A 74 -1.01 13.68 0.63
CA ASN A 74 -1.17 12.29 0.27
C ASN A 74 -0.92 11.38 1.46
N TYR A 75 -1.40 10.14 1.35
CA TYR A 75 -1.02 9.11 2.30
C TYR A 75 0.50 8.93 2.35
N ASN A 76 0.99 8.64 3.55
CA ASN A 76 2.38 8.35 3.85
C ASN A 76 2.51 7.05 4.67
N VAL A 77 1.41 6.32 4.84
CA VAL A 77 1.37 4.99 5.43
C VAL A 77 0.55 4.07 4.55
N ILE A 78 1.06 2.89 4.24
CA ILE A 78 0.43 1.90 3.34
C ILE A 78 0.39 0.52 3.99
N PRO A 79 -0.59 -0.33 3.63
CA PRO A 79 -0.74 -1.64 4.23
C PRO A 79 0.24 -2.63 3.61
N LEU A 80 0.81 -3.46 4.48
CA LEU A 80 1.63 -4.62 4.16
C LEU A 80 0.77 -5.88 4.26
N TYR A 81 0.80 -6.69 3.22
CA TYR A 81 0.10 -7.97 3.15
C TYR A 81 1.10 -9.10 2.95
N VAL A 82 0.68 -10.33 3.29
CA VAL A 82 1.40 -11.56 2.97
C VAL A 82 0.55 -12.48 2.09
N VAL A 83 1.16 -13.13 1.11
CA VAL A 83 0.49 -14.08 0.24
C VAL A 83 -0.13 -15.20 1.05
N GLY A 84 -1.42 -15.45 0.81
CA GLY A 84 -2.16 -16.55 1.43
C GLY A 84 -2.86 -16.18 2.73
N ASP A 85 -2.58 -14.99 3.28
CA ASP A 85 -3.35 -14.39 4.37
C ASP A 85 -4.39 -13.41 3.80
N ASN A 86 -5.51 -13.28 4.51
CA ASN A 86 -6.61 -12.40 4.15
C ASN A 86 -6.62 -11.10 4.98
N LEU A 87 -5.73 -10.98 5.97
CA LEU A 87 -5.61 -9.82 6.85
C LEU A 87 -4.39 -8.95 6.49
N ILE A 88 -4.44 -7.68 6.89
CA ILE A 88 -3.27 -6.79 6.85
C ILE A 88 -2.25 -7.32 7.86
N LYS A 89 -1.02 -7.55 7.41
CA LYS A 89 0.10 -8.02 8.24
C LYS A 89 0.62 -6.88 9.12
N ASP A 90 0.84 -5.71 8.53
CA ASP A 90 1.34 -4.50 9.20
C ASP A 90 1.12 -3.26 8.30
N PHE A 91 1.65 -2.11 8.70
CA PHE A 91 1.69 -0.89 7.89
C PHE A 91 3.13 -0.36 7.77
N LEU A 92 3.44 0.16 6.59
CA LEU A 92 4.74 0.75 6.27
C LEU A 92 4.60 2.25 6.06
N GLU A 93 5.51 3.04 6.64
CA GLU A 93 5.68 4.40 6.16
C GLU A 93 6.22 4.39 4.74
N ILE A 94 5.68 5.26 3.89
CA ILE A 94 6.20 5.52 2.56
C ILE A 94 6.37 7.03 2.42
N ASP A 95 7.62 7.46 2.23
CA ASP A 95 7.88 8.86 1.93
C ASP A 95 7.38 9.16 0.50
N ASN A 96 6.32 9.95 0.43
CA ASN A 96 5.61 10.30 -0.80
C ASN A 96 6.00 11.69 -1.34
N SER A 97 7.23 12.16 -1.06
CA SER A 97 7.79 13.40 -1.59
C SER A 97 9.09 13.16 -2.37
N PRO A 98 9.16 13.33 -3.71
CA PRO A 98 8.08 13.74 -4.61
C PRO A 98 6.91 12.75 -4.71
N THR A 99 5.72 13.28 -5.02
CA THR A 99 4.47 12.50 -5.10
C THR A 99 4.59 11.35 -6.08
N ILE A 100 4.17 10.16 -5.65
CA ILE A 100 4.13 8.95 -6.47
C ILE A 100 3.11 9.14 -7.61
N SER A 101 3.49 8.73 -8.83
CA SER A 101 2.72 8.88 -10.07
C SER A 101 1.57 7.88 -10.19
N THR A 102 0.68 7.84 -9.20
CA THR A 102 -0.53 6.99 -9.15
C THR A 102 -1.81 7.82 -9.12
N ASN A 103 -1.80 9.01 -9.71
CA ASN A 103 -2.94 9.92 -9.72
C ASN A 103 -4.09 9.52 -10.65
N TYR A 104 -3.92 8.44 -11.42
CA TYR A 104 -4.95 7.79 -12.24
C TYR A 104 -4.77 6.26 -12.21
N TYR A 105 -5.86 5.49 -12.31
CA TYR A 105 -5.80 4.02 -12.29
C TYR A 105 -4.98 3.43 -13.45
N GLN A 106 -4.90 4.12 -14.60
CA GLN A 106 -4.08 3.69 -15.73
C GLN A 106 -2.56 3.85 -15.50
N ARG A 107 -2.15 4.47 -14.38
CA ARG A 107 -0.74 4.66 -14.03
C ARG A 107 -0.17 3.55 -13.14
N ASN A 108 -0.78 2.37 -13.17
CA ASN A 108 -0.26 1.19 -12.48
C ASN A 108 1.16 0.82 -12.96
N LEU A 109 1.51 1.14 -14.21
CA LEU A 109 2.84 0.93 -14.79
C LEU A 109 3.91 1.89 -14.25
N SER A 110 3.52 2.93 -13.51
CA SER A 110 4.45 3.83 -12.82
C SER A 110 5.02 3.21 -11.55
N VAL A 111 4.66 1.97 -11.21
CA VAL A 111 5.14 1.27 -10.03
C VAL A 111 5.75 -0.05 -10.47
N SER A 112 6.96 -0.34 -10.01
CA SER A 112 7.62 -1.62 -10.24
C SER A 112 8.44 -2.02 -9.02
N SER A 113 8.80 -3.29 -8.93
CA SER A 113 9.61 -3.78 -7.82
C SER A 113 10.54 -4.91 -8.23
N SER A 114 11.59 -5.10 -7.46
CA SER A 114 12.46 -6.26 -7.48
C SER A 114 12.39 -6.94 -6.11
N PRO A 115 11.53 -7.96 -5.95
CA PRO A 115 11.31 -8.62 -4.66
C PRO A 115 12.59 -9.23 -4.09
N LYS A 116 13.43 -9.84 -4.95
CA LYS A 116 14.71 -10.43 -4.53
C LYS A 116 15.71 -9.39 -4.04
N ALA A 117 15.67 -8.18 -4.60
CA ALA A 117 16.54 -7.10 -4.17
C ALA A 117 15.92 -6.26 -3.05
N HIS A 118 14.67 -6.53 -2.67
CA HIS A 118 13.87 -5.70 -1.77
C HIS A 118 13.78 -4.24 -2.25
N ILE A 119 13.64 -4.03 -3.55
CA ILE A 119 13.54 -2.69 -4.14
C ILE A 119 12.13 -2.44 -4.63
N LEU A 120 11.60 -1.26 -4.32
CA LEU A 120 10.41 -0.69 -4.92
C LEU A 120 10.82 0.56 -5.69
N VAL A 121 10.31 0.72 -6.91
CA VAL A 121 10.52 1.91 -7.74
C VAL A 121 9.17 2.50 -8.09
N THR A 122 9.04 3.81 -7.97
CA THR A 122 7.86 4.53 -8.44
C THR A 122 8.28 5.68 -9.34
N GLY A 123 7.46 6.01 -10.34
CA GLY A 123 7.56 7.26 -11.06
C GLY A 123 7.07 8.42 -10.20
N GLN A 124 7.55 9.62 -10.48
CA GLN A 124 7.07 10.85 -9.87
C GLN A 124 5.87 11.43 -10.65
N ALA A 125 4.91 12.00 -9.94
CA ALA A 125 3.70 12.56 -10.52
C ALA A 125 3.99 13.77 -11.40
N THR A 126 5.07 14.49 -11.09
CA THR A 126 5.62 15.65 -11.80
C THR A 126 7.12 15.46 -12.03
N GLY A 127 7.72 16.22 -12.95
CA GLY A 127 9.19 16.20 -13.18
C GLY A 127 9.68 15.10 -14.13
N GLY A 128 9.07 13.90 -14.11
CA GLY A 128 9.49 12.77 -14.95
C GLY A 128 10.51 11.84 -14.30
N GLY A 129 10.87 12.13 -13.06
CA GLY A 129 11.82 11.37 -12.25
C GLY A 129 11.26 10.08 -11.63
N ILE A 130 12.08 9.44 -10.80
CA ILE A 130 11.73 8.22 -10.07
C ILE A 130 12.10 8.32 -8.59
N ASN A 131 11.35 7.60 -7.75
CA ASN A 131 11.68 7.33 -6.36
C ASN A 131 12.08 5.87 -6.23
N VAL A 132 13.15 5.59 -5.49
CA VAL A 132 13.60 4.22 -5.21
C VAL A 132 13.62 4.00 -3.71
N TYR A 133 12.99 2.91 -3.30
CA TYR A 133 12.86 2.51 -1.93
C TYR A 133 13.49 1.14 -1.71
N LYS A 134 14.12 0.97 -0.55
CA LYS A 134 14.61 -0.30 -0.03
C LYS A 134 13.67 -0.78 1.06
N TYR A 135 13.17 -1.99 0.90
CA TYR A 135 12.46 -2.69 1.97
C TYR A 135 13.46 -3.46 2.84
N HIS A 136 13.28 -3.36 4.16
CA HIS A 136 14.06 -4.03 5.20
C HIS A 136 13.16 -5.04 5.90
N PRO A 137 13.12 -6.32 5.45
CA PRO A 137 12.18 -7.33 5.97
C PRO A 137 12.29 -7.57 7.47
N GLU A 138 13.49 -7.45 8.03
CA GLU A 138 13.78 -7.68 9.44
C GLU A 138 13.22 -6.60 10.36
N LYS A 139 13.04 -5.38 9.84
CA LYS A 139 12.45 -4.24 10.58
C LYS A 139 11.03 -3.92 10.16
N MET A 140 10.56 -4.48 9.04
CA MET A 140 9.32 -4.08 8.37
C MET A 140 9.30 -2.57 8.10
N GLU A 141 10.36 -2.07 7.44
CA GLU A 141 10.51 -0.66 7.11
C GLU A 141 10.78 -0.48 5.62
N LEU A 142 10.24 0.60 5.04
CA LEU A 142 10.47 1.00 3.66
C LEU A 142 11.23 2.33 3.65
N GLU A 143 12.52 2.26 3.36
CA GLU A 143 13.41 3.42 3.32
C GLU A 143 13.49 3.97 1.90
N LYS A 144 13.32 5.28 1.71
CA LYS A 144 13.63 5.92 0.44
C LYS A 144 15.15 6.10 0.33
N ILE A 145 15.76 5.43 -0.64
CA ILE A 145 17.22 5.41 -0.80
C ILE A 145 17.72 6.29 -1.95
N TRP A 146 16.85 6.65 -2.90
CA TRP A 146 17.23 7.51 -4.01
C TRP A 146 16.03 8.20 -4.65
N VAL A 147 16.28 9.42 -5.15
CA VAL A 147 15.36 10.24 -5.92
C VAL A 147 16.13 10.75 -7.14
N ALA A 148 15.55 10.60 -8.33
CA ALA A 148 16.09 11.12 -9.58
C ALA A 148 15.10 12.13 -10.18
N ASP A 149 15.59 13.17 -10.83
CA ASP A 149 14.78 14.18 -11.53
C ASP A 149 14.69 13.92 -13.04
#